data_AF-W2CES5-F1
#
_entry.id   AF-W2CES5-F1
#
_cell.length_a   1.000
_cell.length_b   1.000
_cell.length_c   1.000
_cell.angle_alpha   90.00
_cell.angle_beta   90.00
_cell.angle_gamma   90.00
#
_symmetry.space_group_name_H-M   'P 1'
#
loop_
_entity.id
_entity.type
_entity.pdbx_description
1 polymer ?
#
loop_
_entity_poly.entity_id
_entity_poly.type
_entity_poly.pdbx_seq_one_letter_code
_entity_poly.pdbx_strand_id
1 'polypeptide(L)'
;PMVKYRMPYDKHVEEHPHMASFVASVNGNDFLTDPTGSRRFLPFEVLSIDINRARAVSMDAVYAEAKSLLQSGYRYWFNDEEIAELYRESEAFQVQTAEMELLLRCFELPTTDSDCSYLTTTEILTY
;
A
#
# COMPACT_ATOMS: atom_id res chain seq x y z
N PRO A 1 -7.71 -10.09 -11.26
CA PRO A 1 -7.39 -8.66 -11.04
C PRO A 1 -7.15 -7.92 -12.37
N MET A 2 -7.83 -6.78 -12.56
CA MET A 2 -7.71 -5.90 -13.74
C MET A 2 -7.17 -4.54 -13.32
N VAL A 3 -6.43 -3.88 -14.21
CA VAL A 3 -5.89 -2.53 -14.02
C VAL A 3 -6.52 -1.59 -15.02
N LYS A 4 -7.01 -0.46 -14.52
CA LYS A 4 -7.48 0.66 -15.33
C LYS A 4 -6.28 1.46 -15.83
N TYR A 5 -6.08 1.48 -17.14
CA TYR A 5 -5.03 2.27 -17.77
C TYR A 5 -5.55 2.90 -19.06
N ARG A 6 -5.03 4.08 -19.39
CA ARG A 6 -5.29 4.75 -20.67
C ARG A 6 -3.98 4.74 -21.45
N MET A 7 -3.94 4.03 -22.57
CA MET A 7 -2.77 4.02 -23.43
C MET A 7 -2.46 5.43 -23.95
N PRO A 8 -1.20 5.71 -24.33
CA PRO A 8 -0.87 6.96 -24.99
C PRO A 8 -1.81 7.19 -26.19
N TYR A 9 -2.37 8.40 -26.30
CA TYR A 9 -3.32 8.82 -27.34
C TYR A 9 -4.74 8.24 -27.28
N ASP A 10 -5.05 7.36 -26.31
CA ASP A 10 -6.42 6.89 -26.14
C ASP A 10 -7.34 7.92 -25.49
N LYS A 11 -8.62 7.86 -25.84
CA LYS A 11 -9.65 8.77 -25.32
C LYS A 11 -10.26 8.29 -24.02
N HIS A 12 -10.30 6.97 -23.80
CA HIS A 12 -10.98 6.35 -22.67
C HIS A 12 -10.03 5.46 -21.88
N VAL A 13 -10.30 5.33 -20.58
CA VAL A 13 -9.59 4.40 -19.71
C VAL A 13 -10.18 3.02 -19.95
N GLU A 14 -9.31 2.04 -20.22
CA GLU A 14 -9.70 0.64 -20.43
C GLU A 14 -9.19 -0.24 -19.29
N GLU A 15 -9.84 -1.37 -19.08
CA GLU A 15 -9.42 -2.37 -18.11
C GLU A 15 -8.57 -3.45 -18.79
N HIS A 16 -7.34 -3.62 -18.33
CA HIS A 16 -6.41 -4.62 -18.84
C HIS A 16 -6.04 -5.64 -17.76
N PRO A 17 -5.66 -6.87 -18.12
CA PRO A 17 -5.12 -7.83 -17.17
C PRO A 17 -3.87 -7.29 -16.46
N HIS A 18 -3.76 -7.53 -15.15
CA HIS A 18 -2.54 -7.23 -14.42
C HIS A 18 -1.43 -8.21 -14.83
N MET A 19 -0.41 -7.72 -15.54
CA MET A 19 0.62 -8.57 -16.15
C MET A 19 1.83 -8.82 -15.25
N ALA A 20 2.25 -7.81 -14.48
CA ALA A 20 3.47 -7.87 -13.70
C ALA A 20 3.41 -6.93 -12.50
N SER A 21 4.11 -7.31 -11.44
CA SER A 21 4.41 -6.45 -10.29
C SER A 21 5.86 -5.97 -10.38
N PHE A 22 6.11 -4.76 -9.89
CA PHE A 22 7.47 -4.23 -9.75
C PHE A 22 7.87 -4.26 -8.29
N VAL A 23 9.16 -4.47 -8.05
CA VAL A 23 9.77 -4.39 -6.73
C VAL A 23 10.91 -3.37 -6.78
N ALA A 24 11.00 -2.55 -5.75
CA ALA A 24 12.04 -1.53 -5.59
C ALA A 24 12.43 -1.43 -4.12
N SER A 25 13.66 -0.99 -3.87
CA SER A 25 14.15 -0.67 -2.53
C SER A 25 14.20 0.84 -2.34
N VAL A 26 13.83 1.30 -1.14
CA VAL A 26 13.93 2.70 -0.72
C VAL A 26 14.87 2.79 0.49
N ASN A 27 15.53 3.94 0.67
CA ASN A 27 16.45 4.15 1.79
C ASN A 27 15.74 4.60 3.08
N GLY A 28 14.57 5.20 2.97
CA GLY A 28 13.75 5.66 4.09
C GLY A 28 12.37 5.02 4.07
N ASN A 29 11.70 5.04 5.22
CA ASN A 29 10.38 4.42 5.35
C ASN A 29 9.25 5.30 4.81
N ASP A 30 9.48 6.60 4.65
CA ASP A 30 8.45 7.58 4.29
C ASP A 30 8.40 7.78 2.77
N PHE A 31 7.67 6.91 2.05
CA PHE A 31 7.53 7.02 0.60
C PHE A 31 6.09 7.04 0.10
N LEU A 32 5.13 6.69 0.95
CA LEU A 32 3.71 6.74 0.60
C LEU A 32 3.16 8.15 0.87
N THR A 33 3.09 8.97 -0.17
CA THR A 33 2.64 10.38 -0.07
C THR A 33 1.14 10.57 -0.24
N ASP A 34 0.45 9.60 -0.86
CA ASP A 34 -1.00 9.62 -1.02
C ASP A 34 -1.64 8.57 -0.09
N PRO A 35 -2.22 8.98 1.06
CA PRO A 35 -2.82 8.06 2.02
C PRO A 35 -4.03 7.30 1.44
N THR A 36 -4.65 7.80 0.36
CA THR A 36 -5.83 7.18 -0.27
C THR A 36 -5.50 6.31 -1.49
N GLY A 37 -4.39 6.63 -2.17
CA GLY A 37 -3.94 6.01 -3.43
C GLY A 37 -2.83 4.97 -3.30
N SER A 38 -2.30 4.75 -2.10
CA SER A 38 -1.17 3.83 -1.83
C SER A 38 -1.52 2.33 -1.89
N ARG A 39 -2.74 1.99 -2.33
CA ARG A 39 -3.29 0.63 -2.46
C ARG A 39 -2.51 -0.30 -3.39
N ARG A 40 -1.56 0.24 -4.17
CA ARG A 40 -0.75 -0.49 -5.15
C ARG A 40 0.66 -0.79 -4.64
N PHE A 41 0.97 -0.39 -3.41
CA PHE A 41 2.24 -0.68 -2.77
C PHE A 41 2.05 -1.80 -1.75
N LEU A 42 3.01 -2.72 -1.71
CA LEU A 42 3.13 -3.76 -0.69
C LEU A 42 4.40 -3.47 0.10
N PRO A 43 4.40 -2.45 0.99
CA PRO A 43 5.58 -2.11 1.76
C PRO A 43 5.85 -3.17 2.81
N PHE A 44 7.12 -3.49 3.03
CA PHE A 44 7.58 -4.26 4.17
C PHE A 44 9.03 -3.92 4.47
N GLU A 45 9.40 -3.99 5.74
CA GLU A 45 10.79 -3.78 6.17
C GLU A 45 11.58 -5.09 6.03
N VAL A 46 12.78 -5.00 5.46
CA VAL A 46 13.70 -6.13 5.33
C VAL A 46 14.80 -6.01 6.37
N LEU A 47 14.70 -6.79 7.44
CA LEU A 47 15.67 -6.76 8.56
C LEU A 47 17.03 -7.37 8.18
N SER A 48 17.02 -8.46 7.39
CA SER A 48 18.24 -9.11 6.92
C SER A 48 17.97 -9.97 5.68
N ILE A 49 19.01 -10.21 4.88
CA ILE A 49 18.93 -11.06 3.68
C ILE A 49 20.01 -12.13 3.76
N ASP A 50 19.60 -13.40 3.77
CA ASP A 50 20.50 -14.51 3.51
C ASP A 50 20.69 -14.69 2.01
N ILE A 51 21.73 -14.07 1.47
CA ILE A 51 22.01 -14.08 0.03
C ILE A 51 22.42 -15.46 -0.49
N ASN A 52 23.05 -16.29 0.35
CA ASN A 52 23.50 -17.62 -0.06
C ASN A 52 22.30 -18.54 -0.22
N ARG A 53 21.36 -18.49 0.73
CA ARG A 53 20.11 -19.21 0.64
C ARG A 53 19.28 -18.73 -0.55
N ALA A 54 19.17 -17.41 -0.77
CA ALA A 54 18.43 -16.86 -1.91
C ALA A 54 18.99 -17.33 -3.27
N ARG A 55 20.31 -17.39 -3.42
CA ARG A 55 20.97 -17.88 -4.64
C ARG A 55 20.81 -19.39 -4.86
N ALA A 56 20.61 -20.16 -3.78
CA ALA A 56 20.40 -21.60 -3.87
C ALA A 56 18.97 -21.98 -4.29
N VAL A 57 18.03 -21.04 -4.26
CA VAL A 57 16.65 -21.27 -4.71
C VAL A 57 16.63 -21.49 -6.23
N SER A 58 16.10 -22.63 -6.66
CA SER A 58 15.86 -22.91 -8.08
C SER A 58 14.64 -22.13 -8.56
N MET A 59 14.85 -21.17 -9.46
CA MET A 59 13.75 -20.39 -10.04
C MET A 59 12.83 -21.25 -10.92
N ASP A 60 13.36 -22.32 -11.54
CA ASP A 60 12.54 -23.29 -12.29
C ASP A 60 11.53 -23.99 -11.38
N ALA A 61 11.95 -24.37 -10.17
CA ALA A 61 11.06 -24.96 -9.17
C ALA A 61 9.98 -23.97 -8.71
N VAL A 62 10.36 -22.70 -8.46
CA VAL A 62 9.43 -21.62 -8.10
C VAL A 62 8.37 -21.42 -9.20
N TYR A 63 8.78 -21.34 -10.47
CA TYR A 63 7.84 -21.19 -11.57
C TYR A 63 6.96 -22.42 -11.79
N ALA A 64 7.50 -23.63 -11.58
CA ALA A 64 6.72 -24.85 -11.64
C ALA A 64 5.61 -24.88 -10.58
N GLU A 65 5.94 -24.49 -9.34
CA GLU A 65 4.97 -24.39 -8.25
C GLU A 65 3.92 -23.29 -8.51
N ALA A 66 4.35 -22.10 -8.92
CA ALA A 66 3.44 -20.99 -9.25
C ALA A 66 2.45 -21.38 -10.37
N LYS A 67 2.93 -22.08 -11.41
CA LYS A 67 2.07 -22.61 -12.48
C LYS A 67 1.08 -23.64 -11.94
N SER A 68 1.52 -24.55 -11.08
CA SER A 68 0.64 -25.55 -10.44
C SER A 68 -0.47 -24.89 -9.62
N LEU A 69 -0.13 -23.88 -8.81
CA LEU A 69 -1.09 -23.11 -8.02
C LEU A 69 -2.09 -22.36 -8.92
N LEU A 70 -1.63 -21.77 -10.01
CA LEU A 70 -2.53 -21.12 -10.96
C LEU A 70 -3.51 -22.13 -11.59
N GLN A 71 -3.02 -23.31 -11.96
CA GLN A 71 -3.84 -24.38 -12.55
C GLN A 71 -4.83 -24.99 -11.54
N SER A 72 -4.51 -24.99 -10.25
CA SER A 72 -5.42 -25.45 -9.19
C SER A 72 -6.47 -24.42 -8.79
N GLY A 73 -6.46 -23.22 -9.41
CA GLY A 73 -7.42 -22.15 -9.10
C GLY A 73 -7.08 -21.37 -7.83
N TYR A 74 -5.80 -21.36 -7.43
CA TYR A 74 -5.35 -20.58 -6.28
C TYR A 74 -5.69 -19.09 -6.45
N ARG A 75 -6.21 -18.48 -5.37
CA ARG A 75 -6.54 -17.06 -5.35
C ARG A 75 -5.27 -16.24 -5.12
N TYR A 76 -4.78 -15.62 -6.20
CA TYR A 76 -3.57 -14.78 -6.17
C TYR A 76 -3.86 -13.28 -5.99
N TRP A 77 -5.09 -12.91 -5.67
CA TRP A 77 -5.50 -11.53 -5.34
C TRP A 77 -6.02 -11.46 -3.91
N PHE A 78 -5.85 -10.31 -3.29
CA PHE A 78 -6.30 -10.06 -1.93
C PHE A 78 -7.82 -9.90 -1.85
N ASN A 79 -8.43 -10.36 -0.75
CA ASN A 79 -9.79 -10.03 -0.34
C ASN A 79 -9.81 -8.75 0.52
N ASP A 80 -11.00 -8.31 0.92
CA ASP A 80 -11.18 -7.07 1.67
C ASP A 80 -10.48 -7.10 3.05
N GLU A 81 -10.41 -8.27 3.69
CA GLU A 81 -9.74 -8.46 4.98
C GLU A 81 -8.22 -8.34 4.85
N GLU A 82 -7.62 -9.03 3.86
CA GLU A 82 -6.20 -8.98 3.52
C GLU A 82 -5.80 -7.57 3.09
N ILE A 83 -6.67 -6.86 2.36
CA ILE A 83 -6.48 -5.45 2.00
C ILE A 83 -6.49 -4.55 3.24
N ALA A 84 -7.41 -4.77 4.18
CA ALA A 84 -7.48 -3.98 5.41
C ALA A 84 -6.28 -4.20 6.33
N GLU A 85 -5.77 -5.44 6.41
CA GLU A 85 -4.52 -5.76 7.08
C GLU A 85 -3.34 -5.04 6.43
N LEU A 86 -3.22 -5.15 5.09
CA LEU A 86 -2.18 -4.47 4.34
C LEU A 86 -2.18 -2.95 4.57
N TYR A 87 -3.36 -2.30 4.61
CA TYR A 87 -3.43 -0.85 4.86
C TYR A 87 -2.91 -0.47 6.24
N ARG A 88 -3.19 -1.29 7.24
CA ARG A 88 -2.75 -1.05 8.61
C ARG A 88 -1.23 -1.12 8.72
N GLU A 89 -0.63 -2.13 8.10
CA GLU A 89 0.84 -2.26 8.05
C GLU A 89 1.48 -1.16 7.19
N SER A 90 0.78 -0.69 6.14
CA SER A 90 1.27 0.38 5.26
C SER A 90 1.27 1.76 5.92
N GLU A 91 0.51 1.98 7.00
CA GLU A 91 0.43 3.26 7.72
C GLU A 91 1.80 3.71 8.23
N ALA A 92 2.64 2.76 8.65
CA ALA A 92 4.02 3.02 9.11
C ALA A 92 4.95 3.56 8.02
N PHE A 93 4.56 3.50 6.74
CA PHE A 93 5.34 3.97 5.59
C PHE A 93 4.78 5.25 4.96
N GLN A 94 3.74 5.83 5.58
CA GLN A 94 3.14 7.09 5.14
C GLN A 94 3.99 8.28 5.52
N VAL A 95 4.16 9.20 4.58
CA VAL A 95 4.87 10.46 4.84
C VAL A 95 4.05 11.28 5.83
N GLN A 96 4.63 11.49 7.02
CA GLN A 96 4.10 12.44 7.99
C GLN A 96 4.51 13.85 7.58
N THR A 97 3.52 14.70 7.29
CA THR A 97 3.77 16.10 6.96
C THR A 97 3.76 16.96 8.23
N ALA A 98 4.41 18.14 8.19
CA ALA A 98 4.44 19.04 9.35
C ALA A 98 3.02 19.50 9.75
N GLU A 99 2.12 19.64 8.78
CA GLU A 99 0.72 19.94 9.01
C GLU A 99 0.02 18.80 9.78
N MET A 100 0.27 17.54 9.40
CA MET A 100 -0.28 16.37 10.09
C MET A 100 0.25 16.29 11.54
N GLU A 101 1.55 16.52 11.75
CA GLU A 101 2.16 16.53 13.08
C GLU A 101 1.56 17.64 13.96
N LEU A 102 1.37 18.84 13.42
CA LEU A 102 0.71 19.95 14.11
C LEU A 102 -0.73 19.61 14.49
N LEU A 103 -1.48 18.97 13.60
CA LEU A 103 -2.84 18.52 13.91
C LEU A 103 -2.86 17.51 15.05
N LEU A 104 -2.01 16.47 14.98
CA LEU A 104 -1.93 15.44 16.04
C LEU A 104 -1.44 16.00 17.38
N ARG A 105 -0.65 17.07 17.36
CA ARG A 105 -0.20 17.77 18.57
C ARG A 105 -1.30 18.59 19.23
N CYS A 106 -2.12 19.27 18.42
CA CYS A 106 -3.12 20.22 18.92
C CYS A 106 -4.50 19.59 19.13
N PHE A 107 -4.78 18.46 18.48
CA PHE A 107 -6.10 17.83 18.45
C PHE A 107 -6.01 16.32 18.65
N GLU A 108 -6.97 15.77 19.40
CA GLU A 108 -7.16 14.33 19.55
C GLU A 108 -8.44 13.90 18.84
N LEU A 109 -8.41 12.72 18.20
CA LEU A 109 -9.61 12.14 17.60
C LEU A 109 -10.57 11.71 18.72
N PRO A 110 -11.82 12.21 18.73
CA PRO A 110 -12.78 11.88 19.77
C PRO A 110 -13.12 10.39 19.71
N THR A 111 -13.08 9.72 20.87
CA THR A 111 -13.40 8.28 20.98
C THR A 111 -14.92 8.03 20.98
N THR A 112 -15.69 9.05 21.33
CA THR A 112 -17.16 9.03 21.40
C THR A 112 -17.72 10.37 20.92
N ASP A 113 -18.86 10.32 20.24
CA ASP A 113 -19.53 11.50 19.66
C ASP A 113 -19.96 12.54 20.71
N SER A 114 -20.01 12.16 22.01
CA SER A 114 -20.43 13.04 23.10
C SER A 114 -19.41 14.11 23.51
N ASP A 115 -18.12 13.89 23.23
CA ASP A 115 -17.01 14.78 23.63
C ASP A 115 -16.23 15.26 22.40
N CYS A 116 -16.94 15.72 21.37
CA CYS A 116 -16.33 16.26 20.15
C CYS A 116 -16.74 17.71 19.89
N SER A 117 -15.78 18.51 19.40
CA SER A 117 -16.01 19.84 18.86
C SER A 117 -15.75 19.79 17.37
N TYR A 118 -16.77 20.11 16.56
CA TYR A 118 -16.58 20.24 15.12
C TYR A 118 -15.90 21.58 14.82
N LEU A 119 -14.70 21.51 14.25
CA LEU A 119 -13.93 22.68 13.84
C LEU A 119 -13.82 22.73 12.32
N THR A 120 -14.01 23.91 11.77
CA THR A 120 -13.71 24.21 10.37
C THR A 120 -12.20 24.39 10.17
N THR A 121 -11.74 24.28 8.92
CA THR A 121 -10.31 24.48 8.58
C THR A 121 -9.78 25.83 9.06
N THR A 122 -10.60 26.88 9.00
CA THR A 122 -10.21 28.22 9.47
C THR A 122 -10.05 28.27 10.99
N GLU A 123 -10.95 27.63 11.74
CA GLU A 123 -10.86 27.57 13.21
C GLU A 123 -9.62 26.80 13.66
N ILE A 124 -9.28 25.71 12.95
CA ILE A 124 -8.05 24.94 13.16
C ILE A 124 -6.79 25.79 12.93
N LEU A 125 -6.77 26.62 11.89
CA LEU A 125 -5.63 27.51 11.59
C LEU A 125 -5.43 28.61 12.64
N THR A 126 -6.47 28.94 13.40
CA THR A 126 -6.46 30.02 14.41
C THR A 126 -6.27 29.53 15.85
N TYR A 127 -6.16 28.22 16.07
CA TYR A 127 -5.98 27.60 17.39
C TYR A 127 -4.52 27.70 17.86
#